data_AF-A0A5K0Z3V9-F1
#
_entry.id   AF-A0A5K0Z3V9-F1
#
_cell.length_a   1.000
_cell.length_b   1.000
_cell.length_c   1.000
_cell.angle_alpha   90.00
_cell.angle_beta   90.00
_cell.angle_gamma   90.00
#
_symmetry.space_group_name_H-M   'P 1'
#
loop_
_entity.id
_entity.type
_entity.pdbx_description
1 polymer ?
#
loop_
_entity_poly.entity_id
_entity_poly.type
_entity_poly.pdbx_seq_one_letter_code
_entity_poly.pdbx_strand_id
1 'polypeptide(L)' 'YHSNAEATKLILDEEGWLKTGDLCYIDNDGYLFVVDRLKELIKYKGFQVPPAELEALLLAHPQIIDAAVVP' A
#
# COMPACT_ATOMS: atom_id res chain seq x y z
N TYR A 1 -18.28 2.40 8.36
CA TYR A 1 -17.83 2.36 9.76
C TYR A 1 -19.02 2.43 10.70
N HIS A 2 -19.01 1.66 11.81
CA HIS A 2 -20.14 1.65 12.75
C HIS A 2 -20.32 3.04 13.41
N SER A 3 -21.53 3.58 13.35
CA SER A 3 -21.91 4.88 13.92
C SER A 3 -21.05 6.08 13.46
N ASN A 4 -20.37 5.97 12.31
CA ASN A 4 -19.54 7.04 11.75
C ASN A 4 -19.82 7.19 10.25
N ALA A 5 -20.82 8.04 9.95
CA ALA A 5 -21.24 8.34 8.58
C ALA A 5 -20.17 9.08 7.78
N GLU A 6 -19.45 10.02 8.41
CA GLU A 6 -18.37 10.77 7.78
C GLU A 6 -17.24 9.86 7.31
N ALA A 7 -16.75 8.96 8.17
CA ALA A 7 -15.72 8.00 7.78
C ALA A 7 -16.19 7.06 6.67
N THR A 8 -17.48 6.71 6.63
CA THR A 8 -18.06 5.87 5.58
C THR A 8 -18.15 6.63 4.25
N LYS A 9 -18.45 7.92 4.29
CA LYS A 9 -18.50 8.77 3.09
C LYS A 9 -17.10 9.03 2.53
N LEU A 10 -16.10 9.22 3.40
CA LEU A 10 -14.72 9.51 3.00
C LEU A 10 -14.05 8.37 2.21
N ILE A 11 -14.42 7.12 2.47
CA ILE A 11 -13.87 5.94 1.77
C ILE A 11 -14.53 5.70 0.42
N LEU A 12 -15.61 6.40 0.08
CA LEU A 12 -16.26 6.32 -1.23
C LEU A 12 -15.81 7.50 -2.10
N ASP A 13 -15.75 7.32 -3.41
CA ASP A 13 -15.65 8.42 -4.37
C ASP A 13 -17.04 8.95 -4.79
N GLU A 14 -17.06 9.89 -5.73
CA GLU A 14 -18.29 10.55 -6.20
C GLU A 14 -19.21 9.59 -6.96
N GLU A 15 -18.67 8.51 -7.50
CA GLU A 15 -19.40 7.47 -8.25
C GLU A 15 -19.81 6.30 -7.35
N GLY A 16 -19.36 6.28 -6.09
CA GLY A 16 -19.68 5.25 -5.10
C GLY A 16 -18.68 4.10 -5.04
N TRP A 17 -17.52 4.21 -5.67
CA TRP A 17 -16.46 3.20 -5.55
C TRP A 17 -15.70 3.31 -4.24
N LEU A 18 -15.33 2.15 -3.70
CA LEU A 18 -14.50 2.04 -2.50
C LEU A 18 -13.04 2.37 -2.80
N LYS A 19 -12.50 3.37 -2.12
CA LYS A 19 -11.07 3.68 -2.05
C LYS A 19 -10.39 2.67 -1.13
N THR A 20 -9.96 1.54 -1.68
CA THR A 20 -9.35 0.43 -0.92
C THR A 20 -8.08 0.87 -0.16
N GLY A 21 -7.35 1.83 -0.73
CA GLY A 21 -6.06 2.28 -0.22
C GLY A 21 -4.91 1.39 -0.65
N ASP A 22 -5.12 0.47 -1.58
CA ASP A 22 -4.09 -0.39 -2.16
C ASP A 22 -3.53 0.27 -3.43
N LEU A 23 -2.21 0.20 -3.60
CA LEU A 23 -1.52 0.49 -4.83
C LEU A 23 -1.46 -0.80 -5.64
N CYS A 24 -2.05 -0.78 -6.83
CA CYS A 24 -2.08 -1.92 -7.73
C CYS A 24 -1.70 -1.50 -9.15
N TYR A 25 -1.25 -2.46 -9.94
CA TYR A 25 -1.17 -2.32 -11.39
C TYR A 25 -1.84 -3.52 -12.07
N ILE A 26 -2.31 -3.31 -13.30
CA ILE A 26 -2.84 -4.35 -14.16
C ILE A 26 -1.83 -4.57 -15.27
N ASP A 27 -1.42 -5.82 -15.50
CA ASP A 27 -0.51 -6.15 -16.60
C ASP A 27 -1.25 -6.21 -17.96
N ASN A 28 -0.50 -6.47 -19.03
CA ASN A 28 -1.06 -6.53 -20.39
C ASN A 28 -2.03 -7.70 -20.60
N ASP A 29 -1.95 -8.74 -19.75
CA ASP A 29 -2.81 -9.91 -19.81
C ASP A 29 -4.08 -9.73 -18.94
N GLY A 30 -4.22 -8.60 -18.26
CA GLY A 30 -5.37 -8.23 -17.45
C GLY A 30 -5.31 -8.73 -16.01
N TYR A 31 -4.16 -9.23 -15.54
CA TYR A 31 -4.00 -9.65 -14.15
C TYR A 31 -3.72 -8.44 -13.25
N LEU A 32 -4.40 -8.41 -12.09
CA LEU A 32 -4.23 -7.39 -11.06
C LEU A 32 -3.14 -7.81 -10.07
N PHE A 33 -2.17 -6.95 -9.85
CA PHE A 33 -1.10 -7.14 -8.87
C PHE A 33 -1.20 -6.08 -7.78
N VAL A 34 -1.25 -6.52 -6.52
CA VAL A 34 -1.20 -5.66 -5.34
C VAL A 34 0.26 -5.41 -5.00
N VAL A 35 0.66 -4.15 -4.97
CA VAL A 35 2.04 -3.73 -4.73
C VAL A 35 2.24 -3.35 -3.28
N ASP A 36 1.40 -2.45 -2.76
CA ASP A 36 1.56 -1.89 -1.41
C ASP A 36 0.29 -1.13 -0.94
N ARG A 37 0.33 -0.53 0.24
CA ARG A 37 -0.71 0.36 0.79
C ARG A 37 -0.33 1.83 0.56
N LEU A 38 -1.21 2.59 -0.08
CA LEU A 38 -1.00 4.03 -0.36
C LEU A 38 -0.68 4.87 0.89
N LYS A 39 -1.24 4.49 2.05
CA LYS A 39 -1.01 5.20 3.32
C LYS A 39 0.32 4.83 3.99
N GLU A 40 0.98 3.77 3.56
CA GLU A 40 2.19 3.23 4.17
C GLU A 40 3.46 3.58 3.38
N LEU A 41 3.33 4.24 2.22
CA LEU A 41 4.45 4.69 1.40
C LEU A 41 5.33 5.73 2.13
N ILE A 42 6.62 5.44 2.22
CA ILE A 42 7.63 6.33 2.81
C ILE A 42 8.07 7.35 1.76
N LYS A 43 7.99 8.64 2.09
CA LYS A 43 8.46 9.72 1.22
C LYS A 43 9.92 10.06 1.53
N TYR A 44 10.83 9.75 0.62
CA TYR A 44 12.24 10.08 0.76
C TYR A 44 12.74 10.87 -0.45
N LYS A 45 13.19 12.11 -0.23
CA LYS A 45 13.72 13.00 -1.30
C LYS A 45 12.82 13.12 -2.54
N GLY A 46 11.50 13.09 -2.36
CA GLY A 46 10.53 13.15 -3.45
C GLY A 46 10.17 11.81 -4.10
N PHE A 47 10.84 10.72 -3.70
CA PHE A 47 10.51 9.35 -4.11
C PHE A 47 9.51 8.72 -3.14
N GLN A 48 8.60 7.91 -3.68
CA GLN A 48 7.72 7.04 -2.89
C GLN A 48 8.39 5.67 -2.79
N VAL A 49 8.64 5.23 -1.55
CA VAL A 49 9.33 3.97 -1.29
C VAL A 49 8.36 3.03 -0.54
N PRO A 50 8.01 1.89 -1.14
CA PRO A 50 7.22 0.85 -0.49
C PRO A 50 7.95 0.20 0.69
N PRO A 51 7.37 0.11 1.90
CA PRO A 51 7.92 -0.70 2.99
C PRO A 51 8.16 -2.15 2.58
N ALA A 52 7.22 -2.77 1.86
CA ALA A 52 7.34 -4.16 1.43
C ALA A 52 8.58 -4.42 0.54
N GLU A 53 8.96 -3.45 -0.30
CA GLU A 53 10.18 -3.54 -1.12
C GLU A 53 11.44 -3.52 -0.25
N LEU A 54 11.48 -2.64 0.74
CA LEU A 54 12.59 -2.54 1.71
C LEU A 54 12.69 -3.80 2.57
N GLU A 55 11.56 -4.33 3.05
CA GLU A 55 11.49 -5.57 3.83
C GLU A 55 12.02 -6.75 3.01
N ALA A 56 11.57 -6.91 1.77
CA ALA A 56 12.06 -7.96 0.87
C ALA A 56 13.57 -7.84 0.61
N LEU A 57 14.09 -6.62 0.46
CA LEU A 57 15.52 -6.36 0.32
C LEU A 57 16.31 -6.74 1.57
N LEU A 58 15.81 -6.40 2.76
CA LEU A 58 16.43 -6.76 4.05
C LEU A 58 16.44 -8.28 4.25
N LEU A 59 15.34 -8.95 3.93
CA LEU A 59 15.21 -10.41 4.03
C LEU A 59 16.12 -11.17 3.05
N ALA A 60 16.62 -10.51 1.98
CA ALA A 60 17.62 -11.11 1.10
C ALA A 60 19.01 -11.25 1.77
N HIS A 61 19.26 -10.59 2.90
CA HIS A 61 20.53 -10.67 3.60
C HIS A 61 20.58 -11.90 4.54
N PRO A 62 21.58 -12.79 4.44
CA PRO A 62 21.59 -14.09 5.14
C PRO A 62 21.67 -14.02 6.66
N GLN A 63 21.98 -12.85 7.23
CA GLN A 63 22.02 -12.63 8.69
C GLN A 63 20.72 -12.04 9.25
N ILE A 64 19.74 -11.72 8.40
CA ILE A 64 18.46 -11.15 8.80
C ILE A 64 17.42 -12.28 8.78
N ILE A 65 16.82 -12.55 9.94
CA ILE A 65 15.79 -13.58 10.09
C ILE A 65 14.40 -13.03 9.75
N ASP A 66 14.15 -11.76 10.07
CA ASP A 66 12.89 -11.09 9.81
C ASP A 66 13.09 -9.56 9.71
N ALA A 67 12.18 -8.86 9.03
CA ALA A 67 12.22 -7.41 8.89
C ALA A 67 10.81 -6.81 8.82
N ALA A 68 10.62 -5.67 9.49
CA ALA A 68 9.42 -4.85 9.41
C ALA A 68 9.84 -3.38 9.26
N VAL A 69 9.28 -2.68 8.28
CA VAL A 69 9.59 -1.28 7.96
C VAL A 69 8.43 -0.39 8.40
N VAL A 70 8.73 0.63 9.21
CA VAL A 70 7.74 1.57 9.78
C VAL A 70 8.02 3.01 9.34
N PRO A 71 6.98 3.85 9.09
CA PRO A 71 7.14 5.26 8.74
C PRO A 71 7.69 6.15 9.86
#